data_AF-A0A401IKI3-F1
#
_entry.id   AF-A0A401IKI3-F1
#
_cell.length_a   1.000
_cell.length_b   1.000
_cell.length_c   1.000
_cell.angle_alpha   90.00
_cell.angle_beta   90.00
_cell.angle_gamma   90.00
#
_symmetry.space_group_name_H-M   'P 1'
#
loop_
_entity.id
_entity.type
_entity.pdbx_description
1 polymer ?
#
loop_
_entity_poly.entity_id
_entity_poly.type
_entity_poly.pdbx_seq_one_letter_code
_entity_poly.pdbx_strand_id
1 'polypeptide(L)' 'MVDLTQMTVTELKQYLSKNRSDDEKFSEALAELLKRDPNPVIYSKDIPLEEQERIFMEKIAKH' A
#
# COMPACT_ATOMS: atom_id res chain seq x y z
N MET A 1 12.95 16.09 -8.51
CA MET A 1 12.72 14.81 -7.80
C MET A 1 11.87 15.15 -6.58
N VAL A 2 10.72 14.50 -6.39
CA VAL A 2 9.84 14.76 -5.24
C VAL A 2 10.39 13.98 -4.06
N ASP A 3 10.58 14.62 -2.90
CA ASP A 3 11.03 13.92 -1.70
C ASP A 3 9.83 13.35 -0.93
N LEU A 4 9.61 12.04 -1.10
CA LEU A 4 8.51 11.31 -0.46
C LEU A 4 8.69 11.20 1.07
N THR A 5 9.92 11.30 1.59
CA THR A 5 10.20 11.17 3.03
C THR A 5 9.65 12.32 3.84
N GLN A 6 9.51 13.50 3.23
CA GLN A 6 8.98 14.71 3.87
C GLN A 6 7.46 14.83 3.79
N MET A 7 6.80 14.02 2.96
CA MET A 7 5.34 14.03 2.85
C MET A 7 4.69 13.45 4.10
N THR A 8 3.49 13.91 4.44
CA THR A 8 2.61 13.27 5.41
C THR A 8 1.94 12.02 4.83
N VAL A 9 1.34 11.19 5.68
CA VAL A 9 0.56 10.00 5.25
C VAL A 9 -0.57 10.39 4.29
N THR A 10 -1.24 11.52 4.54
CA THR A 10 -2.32 12.03 3.69
C THR A 10 -1.80 12.43 2.31
N GLU A 11 -0.67 13.13 2.26
CA GLU A 11 -0.04 13.55 1.00
C GLU A 11 0.45 12.34 0.19
N LEU A 12 1.03 11.33 0.83
CA LEU A 12 1.41 10.07 0.16
C LEU A 12 0.19 9.36 -0.43
N LYS A 13 -0.95 9.30 0.28
CA LYS A 13 -2.20 8.72 -0.26
C LYS A 13 -2.75 9.50 -1.44
N GLN A 14 -2.66 10.83 -1.41
CA GLN A 14 -3.04 11.68 -2.54
C GLN A 14 -2.08 11.48 -3.71
N TYR A 15 -0.78 11.36 -3.45
CA TYR A 15 0.24 11.10 -4.46
C TYR A 15 0.02 9.75 -5.15
N LEU A 16 -0.25 8.69 -4.39
CA LEU A 16 -0.64 7.37 -4.92
C LEU A 16 -1.88 7.46 -5.80
N SER A 17 -2.90 8.21 -5.37
CA SER A 17 -4.15 8.38 -6.14
C SER A 17 -3.93 9.12 -7.46
N LYS A 18 -3.03 10.12 -7.48
CA LYS A 18 -2.71 10.89 -8.69
C LYS A 18 -1.81 10.13 -9.66
N ASN A 19 -0.96 9.22 -9.16
CA ASN A 19 0.02 8.48 -9.95
C ASN A 19 -0.33 6.99 -10.08
N ARG A 20 -1.62 6.62 -10.05
CA ARG A 20 -2.05 5.20 -10.13
C ARG A 20 -1.59 4.44 -11.37
N SER A 21 -1.32 5.15 -12.46
CA SER A 21 -0.91 4.59 -13.75
C SER A 21 0.59 4.72 -14.01
N ASP A 22 1.36 5.25 -13.06
CA ASP A 22 2.81 5.39 -13.13
C ASP A 22 3.41 4.43 -12.10
N ASP A 23 3.78 3.23 -12.55
CA ASP A 23 4.20 2.12 -11.69
C ASP A 23 5.40 2.48 -10.81
N GLU A 24 6.36 3.26 -11.35
CA GLU A 24 7.54 3.70 -10.62
C GLU A 24 7.15 4.64 -9.47
N LYS A 25 6.44 5.73 -9.79
CA LYS A 25 5.99 6.68 -8.76
C LYS A 25 5.03 6.06 -7.76
N PHE A 26 4.17 5.15 -8.21
CA PHE A 26 3.23 4.46 -7.35
C PHE A 26 3.96 3.54 -6.37
N SER A 27 4.88 2.71 -6.86
CA SER A 27 5.62 1.75 -6.04
C SER A 27 6.52 2.45 -5.01
N GLU A 28 7.18 3.55 -5.38
CA GLU A 28 8.01 4.34 -4.47
C GLU A 28 7.18 4.95 -3.32
N ALA A 29 6.05 5.60 -3.64
CA ALA A 29 5.17 6.19 -2.64
C ALA A 29 4.51 5.14 -1.75
N LEU A 30 4.19 3.97 -2.30
CA LEU A 30 3.62 2.85 -1.53
C LEU A 30 4.67 2.28 -0.59
N ALA A 31 5.92 2.08 -1.04
CA ALA A 31 7.00 1.59 -0.20
C ALA A 31 7.27 2.54 0.98
N GLU A 32 7.27 3.85 0.74
CA GLU A 32 7.41 4.83 1.81
C GLU A 32 6.23 4.81 2.79
N LEU A 33 5.00 4.65 2.30
CA LEU A 33 3.82 4.52 3.15
C LEU A 33 3.89 3.28 4.05
N LEU A 34 4.31 2.13 3.50
CA LEU A 34 4.42 0.86 4.22
C LEU A 34 5.52 0.88 5.29
N LYS A 35 6.64 1.56 5.04
CA LYS A 35 7.72 1.73 6.05
C LYS A 35 7.26 2.44 7.31
N ARG A 36 6.21 3.27 7.20
CA ARG A 36 5.69 4.09 8.30
C ARG A 36 4.61 3.39 9.11
N ASP A 37 4.12 2.24 8.66
CA ASP A 37 3.19 1.44 9.44
C ASP A 37 3.94 0.83 10.63
N PRO A 38 3.68 1.27 11.88
CA PRO A 38 4.36 0.73 13.05
C PRO A 38 3.93 -0.70 13.37
N ASN A 39 2.83 -1.19 12.79
CA ASN A 39 2.32 -2.53 13.01
C ASN A 39 1.77 -3.14 11.71
N PRO A 40 2.67 -3.49 10.76
CA PRO A 40 2.26 -4.05 9.49
C PRO A 40 1.60 -5.41 9.70
N VAL A 41 0.48 -5.65 9.02
CA VAL A 41 -0.11 -6.98 8.95
C VAL A 41 0.80 -7.85 8.09
N ILE A 42 1.48 -8.81 8.72
CA ILE A 42 2.33 -9.78 8.05
C ILE A 42 1.52 -11.06 7.81
N TYR A 43 1.31 -11.38 6.54
CA TYR A 43 0.68 -12.62 6.13
C TYR A 43 1.73 -13.73 6.03
N SER A 44 1.41 -14.94 6.53
CA SER A 44 2.30 -16.10 6.40
C SER A 44 2.52 -16.43 4.91
N LYS A 45 3.66 -17.03 4.57
CA LYS A 45 3.90 -17.51 3.19
C LYS A 45 3.06 -18.74 2.85
N ASP A 46 2.62 -19.49 3.87
CA ASP A 46 1.94 -20.78 3.73
C ASP A 46 0.41 -20.66 3.79
N ILE A 47 -0.15 -19.44 3.73
CA ILE A 47 -1.60 -19.26 3.70
C ILE A 47 -2.20 -19.91 2.44
N PRO A 48 -3.24 -20.75 2.60
CA PRO A 48 -3.96 -21.35 1.46
C PRO A 48 -4.49 -20.29 0.51
N LEU A 49 -4.63 -20.64 -0.77
CA LEU A 49 -5.12 -19.71 -1.79
C LEU A 49 -6.51 -19.15 -1.45
N GLU A 50 -7.41 -20.00 -0.95
CA GLU A 50 -8.77 -19.61 -0.54
C GLU A 50 -8.76 -18.54 0.58
N GLU A 51 -7.78 -18.63 1.48
CA GLU A 51 -7.57 -17.65 2.55
C GLU A 51 -7.06 -16.32 1.98
N GLN A 52 -6.13 -16.37 1.01
CA GLN A 52 -5.64 -15.19 0.31
C GLN A 52 -6.80 -14.48 -0.41
N GLU A 53 -7.62 -15.23 -1.16
CA GLU A 53 -8.79 -14.70 -1.86
C GLU A 53 -9.77 -14.03 -0.89
N ARG A 54 -10.05 -14.65 0.27
CA ARG A 54 -10.91 -14.05 1.29
C ARG A 54 -10.35 -12.73 1.81
N ILE A 55 -9.04 -12.70 2.13
CA ILE A 55 -8.35 -11.48 2.59
C ILE A 55 -8.47 -10.36 1.54
N PHE A 56 -8.22 -10.68 0.26
CA PHE A 56 -8.36 -9.69 -0.82
C PHE A 56 -9.78 -9.16 -0.92
N MET A 57 -10.78 -10.04 -0.92
CA MET A 57 -12.19 -9.64 -1.01
C MET A 57 -12.63 -8.78 0.18
N GLU A 58 -12.21 -9.11 1.41
CA GLU A 58 -12.49 -8.30 2.60
C GLU A 58 -11.89 -6.89 2.52
N LYS A 59 -10.68 -6.76 1.97
CA LYS A 59 -10.00 -5.47 1.82
C LYS A 59 -10.61 -4.61 0.72
N ILE A 60 -11.04 -5.22 -0.38
CA ILE A 60 -11.73 -4.54 -1.48
C ILE A 60 -13.13 -4.10 -1.05
N ALA A 61 -13.89 -4.96 -0.35
CA ALA A 61 -15.27 -4.67 0.04
C ALA A 61 -15.41 -3.61 1.16
N LYS A 62 -14.33 -3.33 1.91
CA LYS A 62 -14.29 -2.28 2.95
C LYS A 62 -14.02 -0.87 2.40
N HIS A 63 -13.93 -0.69 1.09
CA HIS A 63 -13.76 0.60 0.40
C HIS A 63 -14.92 0.85 -0.55
#